data_AF-A0A2R6C8L4-F1
#
_entry.id   AF-A0A2R6C8L4-F1
#
_cell.length_a   1.000
_cell.length_b   1.000
_cell.length_c   1.000
_cell.angle_alpha   90.00
_cell.angle_beta   90.00
_cell.angle_gamma   90.00
#
_symmetry.space_group_name_H-M   'P 1'
#
loop_
_entity.id
_entity.type
_entity.pdbx_description
1 polymer ?
#
loop_
_entity_poly.entity_id
_entity_poly.type
_entity_poly.pdbx_seq_one_letter_code
_entity_poly.pdbx_strand_id
1 'polypeptide(L)'
;MRFCIANHSKLISVSKVYEYLKSLRLKCSKSTLIKYLEFSKEVFFLLPVEIFFLLNKGEKALPKKLYIVDNGLINSLHQEEFLGKLIENTVAIELLREERGIDVHYW
;
A
#
# COMPACT_ATOMS: atom_id res chain seq x y z
N MET A 1 0.83 -11.27 -0.88
CA MET A 1 0.12 -9.97 -0.92
C MET A 1 -1.20 -9.91 -0.13
N ARG A 2 -1.78 -11.03 0.34
CA ARG A 2 -3.05 -11.00 1.12
C ARG A 2 -3.03 -10.08 2.35
N PHE A 3 -1.91 -10.02 3.07
CA PHE A 3 -1.72 -9.08 4.18
C PHE A 3 -1.86 -7.61 3.78
N CYS A 4 -1.34 -7.25 2.60
CA CYS A 4 -1.45 -5.90 2.06
C CYS A 4 -2.90 -5.54 1.77
N ILE A 5 -3.68 -6.48 1.22
CA ILE A 5 -5.11 -6.29 0.90
C ILE A 5 -5.96 -6.14 2.15
N ALA A 6 -5.68 -6.95 3.18
CA ALA A 6 -6.31 -6.83 4.49
C ALA A 6 -6.00 -5.49 5.20
N ASN A 7 -4.94 -4.81 4.79
CA ASN A 7 -4.49 -3.54 5.37
C ASN A 7 -4.50 -2.40 4.34
N HIS A 8 -5.43 -2.44 3.38
CA HIS A 8 -5.71 -1.30 2.50
C HIS A 8 -6.10 -0.06 3.31
N SER A 9 -5.78 1.11 2.77
CA SER A 9 -5.98 2.42 3.38
C SER A 9 -5.27 2.59 4.75
N LYS A 10 -4.32 1.71 5.10
CA LYS A 10 -3.51 1.80 6.32
C LYS A 10 -2.04 2.04 6.01
N LEU A 11 -1.31 2.47 7.05
CA LEU A 11 0.14 2.60 7.05
C LEU A 11 0.84 1.24 7.11
N ILE A 12 1.55 0.91 6.04
CA ILE A 12 2.35 -0.31 5.90
C ILE A 12 3.84 0.03 5.81
N SER A 13 4.68 -0.88 6.31
CA SER A 13 6.12 -0.85 6.08
C SER A 13 6.61 -2.25 5.73
N VAL A 14 7.73 -2.34 4.99
CA VAL A 14 8.34 -3.62 4.63
C VAL A 14 8.64 -4.46 5.87
N SER A 15 9.06 -3.83 6.96
CA SER A 15 9.29 -4.51 8.24
C SER A 15 8.00 -5.13 8.80
N LYS A 16 6.84 -4.45 8.74
CA LYS A 16 5.56 -5.04 9.19
C LYS A 16 5.17 -6.26 8.34
N VAL A 17 5.34 -6.19 7.03
CA VAL A 17 5.06 -7.31 6.12
C VAL A 17 6.00 -8.49 6.41
N TYR A 18 7.28 -8.20 6.64
CA TYR A 18 8.28 -9.21 6.99
C TYR A 18 7.94 -9.92 8.30
N GLU A 19 7.61 -9.19 9.37
CA GLU A 19 7.22 -9.79 10.64
C GLU A 19 5.93 -10.63 10.52
N TYR A 20 4.97 -10.21 9.69
CA TYR A 20 3.78 -11.01 9.38
C TYR A 20 4.12 -12.32 8.66
N LEU A 21 5.00 -12.30 7.65
CA LEU A 21 5.40 -13.53 6.97
C LEU A 21 6.20 -14.46 7.90
N LYS A 22 7.03 -13.88 8.76
CA LYS A 22 7.79 -14.61 9.77
C LYS A 22 6.86 -15.30 10.78
N SER A 23 5.78 -14.65 11.21
CA SER A 23 4.80 -15.27 12.12
C SER A 23 4.08 -16.46 11.47
N LEU A 24 3.92 -16.43 10.14
CA LEU A 24 3.43 -17.55 9.34
C LEU A 24 4.51 -18.63 9.04
N ARG A 25 5.71 -18.50 9.61
CA ARG A 25 6.88 -19.38 9.36
C ARG A 25 7.36 -19.41 7.90
N LEU A 26 7.04 -18.37 7.12
CA LEU A 26 7.49 -18.22 5.74
C LEU A 26 8.85 -17.50 5.71
N LYS A 27 9.81 -18.09 5.00
CA LYS A 27 11.14 -17.50 4.81
C LYS A 27 11.12 -16.56 3.60
N CYS A 28 11.29 -15.26 3.83
CA CYS A 28 11.42 -14.26 2.77
C CYS A 28 12.34 -13.15 3.24
N SER A 29 13.23 -12.65 2.38
CA SER A 29 14.11 -11.53 2.73
C SER A 29 13.39 -10.19 2.57
N LYS A 30 13.80 -9.16 3.33
CA LYS A 30 13.24 -7.80 3.17
C LYS A 30 13.48 -7.24 1.77
N SER A 31 14.61 -7.54 1.13
CA SER A 31 14.91 -7.09 -0.23
C SER A 31 13.98 -7.72 -1.27
N THR A 32 13.61 -9.00 -1.10
CA THR A 32 12.59 -9.66 -1.93
C THR A 32 11.23 -8.99 -1.78
N LEU A 33 10.85 -8.61 -0.55
CA LEU A 33 9.57 -7.92 -0.31
C LEU A 33 9.52 -6.53 -0.94
N ILE A 34 10.63 -5.79 -0.91
CA ILE A 34 10.74 -4.49 -1.60
C ILE A 34 10.50 -4.69 -3.09
N LYS A 35 11.18 -5.67 -3.72
CA LYS A 35 10.99 -5.97 -5.15
C LYS A 35 9.55 -6.35 -5.48
N TYR A 36 8.90 -7.17 -4.66
CA TYR A 36 7.48 -7.51 -4.88
C TYR A 36 6.55 -6.32 -4.73
N LEU A 37 6.85 -5.39 -3.82
CA LEU A 37 6.09 -4.15 -3.70
C LEU A 37 6.29 -3.26 -4.93
N GLU A 38 7.51 -3.15 -5.44
CA GLU A 38 7.83 -2.42 -6.69
C GLU A 38 7.10 -3.02 -7.88
N PHE A 39 7.21 -4.34 -8.11
CA PHE A 39 6.48 -5.01 -9.18
C PHE A 39 4.97 -4.83 -9.04
N SER A 40 4.43 -4.90 -7.82
CA SER A 40 2.99 -4.66 -7.62
C SER A 40 2.55 -3.23 -7.91
N LYS A 41 3.44 -2.25 -7.76
CA LYS A 41 3.19 -0.86 -8.15
C LYS A 41 3.22 -0.73 -9.67
N GLU A 42 4.21 -1.34 -10.33
CA GLU A 42 4.37 -1.32 -11.80
C GLU A 42 3.18 -1.92 -12.54
N VAL A 43 2.57 -2.98 -12.00
CA VAL A 43 1.35 -3.59 -12.57
C VAL A 43 0.05 -2.94 -12.08
N PHE A 44 0.14 -1.78 -11.42
CA PHE A 44 -1.02 -1.07 -10.85
C PHE A 44 -1.87 -1.92 -9.90
N PHE A 45 -1.28 -2.86 -9.18
CA PHE A 45 -2.01 -3.69 -8.24
C PHE A 45 -2.06 -3.06 -6.84
N LEU A 46 -0.89 -2.75 -6.28
CA LEU A 46 -0.75 -2.05 -5.02
C LEU A 46 -0.16 -0.67 -5.28
N LEU A 47 -0.81 0.37 -4.74
CA LEU A 47 -0.45 1.75 -4.97
C LEU A 47 0.00 2.36 -3.63
N PRO A 48 1.28 2.19 -3.26
CA PRO A 48 1.83 2.78 -2.05
C PRO A 48 2.08 4.28 -2.27
N VAL A 49 1.48 5.10 -1.41
CA VAL A 49 1.60 6.55 -1.37
C VAL A 49 2.54 6.93 -0.23
N GLU A 50 3.46 7.87 -0.49
CA GLU A 50 4.47 8.29 0.47
C GLU A 50 3.94 9.41 1.37
N ILE A 51 4.51 9.51 2.58
CA ILE A 51 4.18 10.60 3.49
C ILE A 51 4.69 11.92 2.92
N PHE A 52 3.92 12.98 3.08
CA PHE A 52 4.36 14.32 2.76
C PHE A 52 5.44 14.74 3.74
N PHE A 53 6.65 15.01 3.25
CA PHE A 53 7.75 15.50 4.08
C PHE A 53 8.41 16.70 3.41
N LEU A 54 8.60 17.80 4.16
CA LEU A 54 9.24 19.02 3.63
C LEU A 54 10.75 18.87 3.36
N LEU A 55 11.36 17.79 3.87
CA LEU A 55 12.81 17.54 3.84
C LEU A 55 13.05 16.16 3.23
N ASN A 56 13.71 16.09 2.07
CA ASN A 56 13.94 14.88 1.25
C ASN A 56 14.82 13.77 1.91
N LYS A 57 14.93 13.71 3.24
CA LYS A 57 15.73 12.72 3.95
C LYS A 57 14.89 11.49 4.31
N GLY A 58 14.97 10.47 3.45
CA GLY A 58 14.71 9.07 3.85
C GLY A 58 13.32 8.50 3.53
N GLU A 59 12.63 9.01 2.50
CA GLU A 59 11.28 8.57 2.07
C GLU A 59 11.12 7.05 1.95
N LYS A 60 12.15 6.34 1.48
CA LYS A 60 12.11 4.88 1.29
C LYS A 60 11.95 4.08 2.60
N ALA A 61 12.35 4.62 3.73
CA ALA A 61 12.28 3.94 5.03
C ALA A 61 10.98 4.23 5.80
N LEU A 62 10.24 5.26 5.39
CA LEU A 62 9.02 5.68 6.05
C LEU A 62 7.86 4.72 5.73
N PRO A 63 6.87 4.60 6.62
CA PRO A 63 5.65 3.89 6.29
C PRO A 63 5.00 4.53 5.06
N LYS A 64 4.33 3.71 4.26
CA LYS A 64 3.57 4.15 3.09
C LYS A 64 2.09 3.87 3.34
N LYS A 65 1.23 4.74 2.84
CA LYS A 65 -0.21 4.49 2.85
C LYS A 65 -0.56 3.63 1.64
N LEU A 66 -1.19 2.49 1.87
CA LEU A 66 -1.35 1.49 0.81
C LEU A 66 -2.76 1.47 0.24
N TYR A 67 -2.89 1.78 -1.05
CA TYR A 67 -4.15 1.71 -1.78
C TYR A 67 -4.15 0.57 -2.80
N ILE A 68 -5.34 0.17 -3.25
CA ILE A 68 -5.56 -0.90 -4.22
C ILE A 68 -6.38 -0.33 -5.36
N VAL A 69 -6.01 -0.68 -6.59
CA VAL A 69 -6.61 -0.12 -7.82
C VAL A 69 -8.13 -0.30 -7.92
N ASP A 70 -8.68 -1.36 -7.32
CA ASP A 70 -10.09 -1.71 -7.41
C ASP A 70 -10.60 -2.27 -6.07
N ASN A 71 -11.70 -1.70 -5.55
CA ASN A 71 -12.38 -2.17 -4.35
C ASN A 71 -12.98 -3.58 -4.53
N GLY A 72 -13.34 -4.00 -5.75
CA GLY A 72 -13.77 -5.36 -6.04
C GLY A 72 -12.71 -6.41 -5.69
N LEU A 73 -11.42 -6.09 -5.88
CA LEU A 73 -10.31 -6.95 -5.45
C LEU A 73 -10.21 -7.03 -3.92
N ILE A 74 -10.52 -5.94 -3.22
CA ILE A 74 -10.58 -5.92 -1.75
C ILE A 74 -11.71 -6.82 -1.27
N ASN A 75 -12.92 -6.60 -1.78
CA ASN A 75 -14.14 -7.29 -1.34
C ASN A 75 -14.11 -8.78 -1.66
N SER A 76 -13.50 -9.18 -2.78
CA SER A 76 -13.34 -10.61 -3.13
C SER A 76 -12.41 -11.38 -2.20
N LEU A 77 -11.43 -10.70 -1.57
CA LEU A 77 -10.39 -11.33 -0.76
C LEU A 77 -10.49 -11.02 0.74
N HIS A 78 -11.28 -10.01 1.12
CA HIS A 78 -11.47 -9.55 2.49
C HIS A 78 -12.91 -9.05 2.69
N GLN A 79 -13.75 -9.88 3.32
CA GLN A 79 -15.20 -9.61 3.49
C GLN A 79 -15.55 -8.75 4.71
N GLU A 80 -14.60 -8.50 5.63
CA GLU A 80 -14.79 -7.54 6.71
C GLU A 80 -14.66 -6.11 6.16
N GLU A 81 -15.79 -5.57 5.71
CA GLU A 81 -15.87 -4.24 5.11
C GLU A 81 -15.94 -3.15 6.18
N PHE A 82 -14.99 -2.21 6.11
CA PHE A 82 -15.15 -0.90 6.73
C PHE A 82 -15.43 0.08 5.60
N LEU A 83 -16.70 0.45 5.40
CA LEU A 83 -17.14 1.34 4.31
C LEU A 83 -16.26 2.60 4.20
N GLY A 84 -15.85 3.18 5.34
CA GLY A 84 -14.94 4.33 5.36
C GLY A 84 -13.60 4.09 4.66
N LYS A 85 -13.01 2.89 4.78
CA LYS A 85 -11.75 2.56 4.10
C LYS A 85 -11.92 2.37 2.61
N LEU A 86 -13.06 1.83 2.18
CA LEU A 86 -13.39 1.67 0.75
C LEU A 86 -13.62 3.02 0.08
N ILE A 87 -14.34 3.93 0.76
CA ILE A 87 -14.52 5.31 0.30
C ILE A 87 -13.15 6.01 0.21
N GLU A 88 -12.32 5.90 1.25
CA GLU A 88 -10.98 6.46 1.24
C GLU A 88 -10.13 5.91 0.09
N ASN A 89 -10.18 4.58 -0.14
CA ASN A 89 -9.46 3.96 -1.23
C ASN A 89 -9.94 4.50 -2.58
N THR A 90 -11.25 4.56 -2.83
CA THR A 90 -11.82 5.12 -4.07
C THR A 90 -11.33 6.55 -4.31
N VAL A 91 -11.43 7.42 -3.30
CA VAL A 91 -10.99 8.83 -3.44
C VAL A 91 -9.50 8.90 -3.72
N ALA A 92 -8.67 8.13 -3.02
CA ALA A 92 -7.23 8.10 -3.25
C ALA A 92 -6.88 7.61 -4.67
N ILE A 93 -7.57 6.59 -5.18
CA ILE A 93 -7.37 6.09 -6.54
C ILE A 93 -7.74 7.14 -7.58
N GLU A 94 -8.85 7.85 -7.42
CA GLU A 94 -9.23 8.93 -8.34
C GLU A 94 -8.22 10.08 -8.31
N LEU A 95 -7.74 10.47 -7.12
CA LEU A 95 -6.68 11.48 -7.00
C LEU A 95 -5.38 11.04 -7.72
N LEU A 96 -4.98 9.77 -7.58
CA LEU A 96 -3.80 9.22 -8.26
C LEU A 96 -3.98 9.14 -9.79
N ARG A 97 -5.21 8.96 -10.28
CA ARG A 97 -5.52 8.98 -11.73
C ARG A 97 -5.49 10.41 -12.29
N GLU A 98 -5.89 11.38 -11.48
CA GLU A 98 -5.91 12.79 -11.84
C GLU A 98 -4.54 13.49 -11.72
N GLU A 99 -3.46 12.78 -11.36
CA GLU A 99 -2.08 13.31 -11.32
C GLU A 99 -1.62 13.82 -12.70
N ARG A 100 -2.03 15.05 -13.04
CA ARG A 100 -1.55 15.84 -14.17
C ARG A 100 -0.25 16.56 -13.80
N GLY A 101 0.66 15.88 -13.10
CA GLY A 101 1.94 16.43 -12.65
C GLY A 101 1.97 16.99 -11.22
N ILE A 102 1.10 16.50 -10.33
CA ILE A 102 1.14 16.80 -8.89
C ILE A 102 1.45 15.48 -8.18
N ASP A 103 2.47 15.44 -7.32
CA ASP A 103 2.76 14.26 -6.51
C ASP A 103 1.75 14.15 -5.35
N VAL A 104 0.97 13.08 -5.32
CA VAL A 104 0.02 12.79 -4.24
C VAL A 104 0.77 12.21 -3.05
N HIS A 105 0.61 12.86 -1.90
CA HIS A 105 1.16 12.43 -0.62
C HIS A 105 0.06 12.39 0.44
N TYR A 106 0.30 11.62 1.51
CA TYR A 106 -0.57 11.62 2.69
C TYR A 106 0.07 12.40 3.85
N TRP A 107 -0.74 12.89 4.79
CA TRP A 107 -0.28 13.60 5.99
C TRP A 107 -0.25 12.68 7.22
#